data_AF-A0AAV9ZWL0-F1
#
_entry.id   AF-A0AAV9ZWL0-F1
#
_cell.length_a   1.000
_cell.length_b   1.000
_cell.length_c   1.000
_cell.angle_alpha   90.00
_cell.angle_beta   90.00
_cell.angle_gamma   90.00
#
_symmetry.space_group_name_H-M   'P 1'
#
loop_
_entity.id
_entity.type
_entity.pdbx_description
1 polymer ?
#
loop_
_entity_poly.entity_id
_entity_poly.type
_entity_poly.pdbx_seq_one_letter_code
_entity_poly.pdbx_strand_id
1 'polypeptide(L)'
;RVACQDAMAQMALLQSMSAGMPTAAVPTTVHCDHLIEAQIGGVRDLARTIDINKEVYDFLATSTAKYGLGFWKPDSGIIHQIILANYAFPG
;
A
#
# COMPACT_ATOMS: atom_id res chain seq x y z
N ARG A 1 -1.80 11.40 10.94
CA ARG A 1 -2.13 10.39 9.91
C ARG A 1 -0.99 9.40 9.77
N VAL A 2 -1.19 8.22 9.18
CA VAL A 2 -0.14 7.23 8.91
C VAL A 2 -0.10 6.90 7.42
N ALA A 3 1.08 6.62 6.88
CA ALA A 3 1.25 6.11 5.54
C ALA A 3 2.28 4.96 5.57
N CYS A 4 1.95 3.85 4.91
CA CYS A 4 2.83 2.70 4.76
C CYS A 4 3.01 2.39 3.28
N GLN A 5 4.20 1.97 2.89
CA GLN A 5 4.46 1.38 1.58
C GLN A 5 4.34 -0.15 1.67
N ASP A 6 4.06 -0.84 0.57
CA ASP A 6 3.75 -2.26 0.47
C ASP A 6 4.83 -3.22 1.00
N ALA A 7 6.11 -2.88 0.91
CA ALA A 7 7.19 -3.68 1.49
C ALA A 7 7.19 -3.69 3.03
N MET A 8 6.67 -2.65 3.68
CA MET A 8 6.55 -2.55 5.16
C MET A 8 5.12 -2.75 5.67
N ALA A 9 4.11 -2.46 4.85
CA ALA A 9 2.70 -2.54 5.21
C ALA A 9 2.27 -3.97 5.55
N GLN A 10 2.88 -4.97 4.90
CA GLN A 10 2.59 -6.38 5.16
C GLN A 10 2.76 -6.72 6.63
N MET A 11 3.94 -6.47 7.19
CA MET A 11 4.24 -6.78 8.58
C MET A 11 3.51 -5.86 9.56
N ALA A 12 3.36 -4.58 9.23
CA ALA A 12 2.61 -3.64 10.06
C ALA A 12 1.14 -4.06 10.23
N LEU A 13 0.50 -4.52 9.15
CA LEU A 13 -0.88 -5.03 9.19
C LEU A 13 -0.98 -6.34 9.95
N LEU A 14 -0.04 -7.28 9.75
CA LEU A 14 -0.01 -8.53 10.52
C LEU A 14 0.10 -8.26 12.03
N GLN A 15 0.98 -7.34 12.45
CA GLN A 15 1.11 -6.96 13.85
C GLN A 15 -0.17 -6.30 14.40
N SER A 16 -0.80 -5.42 13.61
CA SER A 16 -2.09 -4.81 13.97
C SER A 16 -3.20 -5.85 14.12
N MET A 17 -3.23 -6.86 13.24
CA MET A 17 -4.16 -7.99 13.34
C MET A 17 -3.92 -8.83 14.59
N SER A 18 -2.65 -9.16 14.87
CA SER A 18 -2.25 -9.91 16.07
C SER A 18 -2.56 -9.16 17.37
N ALA A 19 -2.50 -7.83 17.36
CA ALA A 19 -2.89 -7.00 18.49
C ALA A 19 -4.42 -6.93 18.71
N GLY A 20 -5.23 -7.55 17.84
CA GLY A 20 -6.68 -7.55 17.95
C GLY A 20 -7.32 -6.18 17.71
N MET A 21 -6.62 -5.26 17.03
CA MET A 21 -7.14 -3.93 16.75
C MET A 21 -8.32 -4.01 15.76
N PRO A 22 -9.48 -3.39 16.06
CA PRO A 22 -10.64 -3.44 15.16
C PRO A 22 -10.50 -2.55 13.93
N THR A 23 -9.72 -1.45 14.01
CA THR A 23 -9.40 -0.50 12.95
C THR A 23 -8.22 0.39 13.38
N ALA A 24 -7.70 1.22 12.47
CA ALA A 24 -6.69 2.23 12.79
C ALA A 24 -7.30 3.44 13.51
N ALA A 25 -6.58 4.02 14.47
CA ALA A 25 -7.04 5.18 15.24
C ALA A 25 -7.00 6.52 14.47
N VAL A 26 -6.23 6.59 13.38
CA VAL A 26 -6.06 7.79 12.56
C VAL A 26 -6.10 7.45 11.08
N PRO A 27 -6.40 8.40 10.18
CA PRO A 27 -6.38 8.16 8.73
C PRO A 27 -5.05 7.52 8.31
N THR A 28 -5.17 6.36 7.67
CA THR A 28 -4.03 5.49 7.32
C THR A 28 -4.18 5.04 5.87
N THR A 29 -3.07 5.05 5.12
CA THR A 29 -3.03 4.66 3.71
C THR A 29 -1.89 3.68 3.44
N VAL A 30 -2.14 2.64 2.65
CA VAL A 30 -1.12 1.73 2.09
C VAL A 30 -0.89 2.08 0.63
N HIS A 31 0.37 2.10 0.20
CA HIS A 31 0.81 2.45 -1.17
C HIS A 31 1.61 1.30 -1.78
N CYS A 32 1.22 0.81 -2.96
CA CYS A 32 1.91 -0.27 -3.65
C CYS A 32 2.93 0.25 -4.68
N ASP A 33 4.15 0.51 -4.23
CA ASP A 33 5.21 1.10 -5.04
C ASP A 33 6.57 0.37 -4.98
N HIS A 34 6.82 -0.52 -4.01
CA HIS A 34 8.15 -1.16 -3.86
C HIS A 34 8.25 -2.54 -4.53
N LEU A 35 7.13 -3.16 -4.91
CA LEU A 35 7.14 -4.51 -5.51
C LEU A 35 7.17 -4.50 -7.05
N ILE A 36 7.16 -3.34 -7.69
CA ILE A 36 7.31 -3.20 -9.15
C ILE A 36 8.80 -3.25 -9.51
N GLU A 37 9.24 -4.35 -10.12
CA GLU A 37 10.60 -4.47 -10.66
C GLU A 37 10.65 -3.93 -12.09
N ALA A 38 11.56 -2.97 -12.33
CA ALA A 38 11.85 -2.44 -13.66
C ALA A 38 12.72 -3.44 -14.45
N GLN A 39 12.25 -3.87 -15.63
CA GLN A 39 12.94 -4.86 -16.45
C GLN A 39 12.81 -4.57 -17.95
N ILE A 40 11.58 -4.51 -18.46
CA ILE A 40 11.28 -4.44 -19.91
C ILE A 40 10.35 -3.28 -20.28
N GLY A 41 10.06 -2.38 -19.34
CA GLY A 41 9.31 -1.14 -19.53
C GLY A 41 7.97 -1.13 -18.80
N GLY A 42 7.52 0.07 -18.41
CA GLY A 42 6.44 0.28 -17.43
C GLY A 42 5.19 -0.58 -17.61
N VAL A 43 4.58 -0.60 -18.81
CA VAL A 43 3.35 -1.37 -19.06
C VAL A 43 3.55 -2.87 -18.85
N ARG A 44 4.67 -3.43 -19.34
CA ARG A 44 4.97 -4.86 -19.26
C ARG A 44 5.41 -5.25 -17.86
N ASP A 45 6.19 -4.38 -17.21
CA ASP A 45 6.66 -4.57 -15.84
C ASP A 45 5.49 -4.51 -14.84
N LEU A 46 4.51 -3.62 -15.07
CA LEU A 46 3.31 -3.52 -14.25
C LEU A 46 2.44 -4.78 -14.38
N ALA A 47 2.15 -5.23 -15.60
CA ALA A 47 1.38 -6.47 -15.82
C ALA A 47 2.05 -7.66 -15.12
N ARG A 48 3.37 -7.80 -15.30
CA ARG A 48 4.16 -8.83 -14.64
C ARG A 48 4.13 -8.72 -13.12
N THR A 49 4.23 -7.52 -12.55
CA THR A 49 4.20 -7.37 -11.08
C THR A 49 2.84 -7.75 -10.50
N ILE A 50 1.75 -7.44 -11.21
CA ILE A 50 0.39 -7.74 -10.74
C ILE A 50 0.22 -9.26 -10.62
N ASP A 51 0.75 -10.01 -11.57
CA ASP A 51 0.70 -11.47 -11.55
C ASP A 51 1.63 -12.06 -10.46
N ILE A 52 2.89 -11.61 -10.39
CA ILE A 52 3.89 -12.13 -9.44
C ILE A 52 3.49 -11.83 -7.98
N ASN A 53 3.04 -10.61 -7.70
CA ASN A 53 2.75 -10.14 -6.35
C ASN A 53 1.26 -10.18 -6.03
N LYS A 54 0.47 -10.95 -6.79
CA LYS A 54 -0.98 -11.04 -6.64
C LYS A 54 -1.41 -11.33 -5.20
N GLU A 55 -0.76 -12.29 -4.55
CA GLU A 55 -1.05 -12.67 -3.17
C GLU A 55 -0.89 -11.49 -2.20
N VAL A 56 0.21 -10.75 -2.33
CA VAL A 56 0.49 -9.59 -1.48
C VAL A 56 -0.50 -8.47 -1.76
N TYR A 57 -0.80 -8.17 -3.02
CA TYR A 57 -1.77 -7.12 -3.36
C TYR A 57 -3.19 -7.46 -2.90
N ASP A 58 -3.62 -8.72 -3.06
CA ASP A 58 -4.91 -9.19 -2.56
C ASP A 58 -4.97 -9.10 -1.02
N PHE A 59 -3.91 -9.50 -0.32
CA PHE A 59 -3.80 -9.35 1.13
C PHE A 59 -3.92 -7.89 1.56
N LEU A 60 -3.14 -6.99 0.96
CA LEU A 60 -3.15 -5.57 1.31
C LEU A 60 -4.51 -4.93 0.98
N ALA A 61 -5.10 -5.24 -0.19
CA ALA A 61 -6.40 -4.70 -0.59
C ALA A 61 -7.54 -5.15 0.33
N THR A 62 -7.60 -6.44 0.67
CA THR A 62 -8.65 -6.97 1.55
C THR A 62 -8.46 -6.54 3.00
N SER A 63 -7.22 -6.48 3.48
CA SER A 63 -6.90 -6.01 4.84
C SER A 63 -7.20 -4.53 5.03
N THR A 64 -6.80 -3.69 4.07
CA THR A 64 -7.12 -2.25 4.10
C THR A 64 -8.62 -2.02 4.05
N ALA A 65 -9.36 -2.76 3.22
CA ALA A 65 -10.82 -2.71 3.20
C ALA A 65 -11.44 -3.12 4.55
N LYS A 66 -10.98 -4.24 5.16
CA LYS A 66 -11.45 -4.72 6.46
C LYS A 66 -11.24 -3.70 7.58
N TYR A 67 -10.10 -3.01 7.58
CA TYR A 67 -9.71 -2.08 8.64
C TYR A 67 -10.03 -0.61 8.33
N GLY A 68 -10.70 -0.31 7.21
CA GLY A 68 -11.08 1.06 6.84
C GLY A 68 -9.89 1.95 6.47
N LEU A 69 -8.84 1.38 5.88
CA LEU A 69 -7.63 2.08 5.46
C LEU A 69 -7.71 2.43 3.98
N GLY A 70 -7.08 3.53 3.56
CA GLY A 70 -6.92 3.85 2.15
C GLY A 70 -5.94 2.90 1.46
N PHE A 71 -6.20 2.55 0.20
CA PHE A 71 -5.38 1.66 -0.59
C PHE A 71 -5.06 2.27 -1.96
N TRP A 72 -3.79 2.59 -2.17
CA TRP A 72 -3.26 3.03 -3.46
C TRP A 72 -2.68 1.82 -4.18
N LYS A 73 -3.36 1.42 -5.27
CA LYS A 73 -3.05 0.24 -6.08
C LYS A 73 -1.65 0.33 -6.72
N PRO A 74 -1.08 -0.80 -7.18
CA PRO A 74 0.10 -0.76 -8.05
C PRO A 74 -0.12 0.22 -9.19
N ASP A 75 0.93 0.95 -9.59
CA ASP A 75 0.91 2.04 -10.58
C ASP A 75 0.31 3.39 -10.12
N SER A 76 -0.15 3.51 -8.88
CA SER A 76 -0.66 4.80 -8.38
C SER A 76 0.43 5.88 -8.24
N GLY A 77 1.70 5.48 -8.15
CA GLY A 77 2.85 6.34 -7.93
C GLY A 77 3.59 6.06 -6.61
N ILE A 78 4.76 6.67 -6.47
CA ILE A 78 5.61 6.53 -5.27
C ILE A 78 4.93 7.18 -4.07
N ILE A 79 4.97 6.52 -2.91
CA ILE A 79 4.31 6.95 -1.66
C ILE A 79 4.52 8.42 -1.34
N HIS A 80 5.75 8.92 -1.41
CA HIS A 80 6.06 10.31 -1.06
C HIS A 80 5.48 11.32 -2.05
N GLN A 81 5.39 10.97 -3.34
CA GLN A 81 4.78 11.83 -4.36
C GLN A 81 3.26 11.91 -4.16
N ILE A 82 2.61 10.77 -3.91
CA ILE A 82 1.18 10.73 -3.60
C ILE A 82 0.90 11.52 -2.31
N ILE A 83 1.75 11.36 -1.29
CA ILE A 83 1.62 12.09 -0.03
C ILE A 83 1.74 13.60 -0.24
N LEU A 84 2.76 14.06 -0.97
CA LEU A 84 2.92 15.48 -1.25
C LEU A 84 1.73 16.06 -2.03
N ALA A 85 1.22 15.35 -3.02
CA ALA A 85 0.16 15.84 -3.89
C ALA A 85 -1.24 15.84 -3.24
N ASN A 86 -1.50 14.93 -2.30
CA ASN A 86 -2.86 14.69 -1.81
C ASN A 86 -3.04 14.90 -0.30
N TYR A 87 -1.96 14.86 0.47
CA TYR A 87 -2.04 14.51 1.89
C TYR A 87 -1.19 15.37 2.81
N ALA A 88 -0.13 16.01 2.30
CA ALA A 88 0.74 16.90 3.05
C ALA A 88 0.16 18.32 3.06
N PHE A 89 0.25 18.98 4.22
CA PHE A 89 -0.11 20.38 4.42
C PHE A 89 0.74 20.97 5.56
N PRO A 90 0.86 22.30 5.67
CA PRO A 90 1.62 22.92 6.77
C PRO A 90 0.89 22.79 8.12
N GLY A 91 1.50 22.05 9.06
CA GLY A 91 1.17 22.06 10.50
C GLY A 91 -0.26 21.69 10.88
#